data_AF-A0A8X6X923-F1
#
_entry.id   AF-A0A8X6X923-F1
#
_cell.length_a   1.000
_cell.length_b   1.000
_cell.length_c   1.000
_cell.angle_alpha   90.00
_cell.angle_beta   90.00
_cell.angle_gamma   90.00
#
_symmetry.space_group_name_H-M   'P 1'
#
loop_
_entity.id
_entity.type
_entity.pdbx_description
1 polymer ?
#
loop_
_entity_poly.entity_id
_entity_poly.type
_entity_poly.pdbx_seq_one_letter_code
_entity_poly.pdbx_strand_id
1 'polypeptide(L)'
;MERRFEVDKNFERQYKNFMIEYETLGHMTSVESNVKSMDSKIYFLPHHAVMKGDSVSTKLRVVFEGTCKPSNGNSLNSILGIGKRLLPDLFTISVKFRLNEIGYFRKNQTDV
;
A
#
# COMPACT_ATOMS: atom_id res chain seq x y z
N MET A 1 9.01 6.74 -12.89
CA MET A 1 8.09 5.88 -13.68
C MET A 1 8.09 6.28 -15.15
N GLU A 2 8.01 7.57 -15.48
CA GLU A 2 7.92 8.09 -16.87
C GLU A 2 8.99 7.55 -17.83
N ARG A 3 10.28 7.63 -17.47
CA ARG A 3 11.37 7.04 -18.29
C ARG A 3 11.18 5.56 -18.60
N ARG A 4 10.60 4.79 -17.67
CA ARG A 4 10.32 3.37 -17.88
C ARG A 4 9.14 3.16 -18.84
N PHE A 5 8.18 4.07 -18.87
CA PHE A 5 7.08 4.03 -19.84
C PHE A 5 7.52 4.35 -21.27
N GLU A 6 8.57 5.15 -21.44
CA GLU A 6 9.17 5.40 -22.75
C GLU A 6 9.79 4.13 -23.33
N VAL A 7 10.45 3.33 -22.47
CA VAL A 7 11.19 2.13 -22.88
C VAL A 7 10.32 0.88 -22.92
N ASP A 8 9.41 0.69 -21.96
CA ASP A 8 8.59 -0.51 -21.81
C ASP A 8 7.09 -0.18 -21.89
N LYS A 9 6.54 -0.29 -23.10
CA LYS A 9 5.12 -0.04 -23.38
C LYS A 9 4.18 -1.06 -22.75
N ASN A 10 4.64 -2.28 -22.51
CA ASN A 10 3.82 -3.28 -21.85
C ASN A 10 3.68 -2.95 -20.35
N PHE A 11 4.75 -2.50 -19.72
CA PHE A 11 4.72 -2.01 -18.34
C PHE A 11 3.83 -0.77 -18.19
N GLU A 12 3.92 0.20 -19.11
CA GLU A 12 3.04 1.37 -19.15
C GLU A 12 1.56 0.96 -19.24
N ARG A 13 1.22 0.07 -20.18
CA ARG A 13 -0.16 -0.43 -20.36
C ARG A 13 -0.68 -1.12 -19.12
N GLN A 14 0.10 -2.03 -18.53
CA GLN A 14 -0.32 -2.74 -17.32
C GLN A 14 -0.52 -1.80 -16.13
N TYR A 15 0.33 -0.79 -15.99
CA TYR A 15 0.17 0.24 -14.97
C TYR A 15 -1.11 1.06 -15.18
N LYS A 16 -1.38 1.52 -16.41
CA LYS A 16 -2.62 2.25 -16.73
C LYS A 16 -3.86 1.41 -16.44
N ASN A 17 -3.84 0.14 -16.81
CA ASN A 17 -4.94 -0.79 -16.51
C ASN A 17 -5.16 -0.94 -15.00
N PHE A 18 -4.08 -1.05 -14.21
CA PHE A 18 -4.19 -1.07 -12.75
C PHE A 18 -4.87 0.20 -12.22
N MET A 19 -4.46 1.40 -12.68
CA MET A 19 -5.04 2.66 -12.21
C MET A 19 -6.54 2.73 -12.55
N ILE A 20 -6.93 2.38 -13.78
CA ILE A 20 -8.35 2.35 -14.18
C ILE A 20 -9.17 1.38 -13.30
N GLU A 21 -8.65 0.18 -13.07
CA GLU A 21 -9.29 -0.81 -12.20
C GLU A 21 -9.42 -0.30 -10.77
N TYR A 22 -8.37 0.33 -10.22
CA TYR A 22 -8.36 0.88 -8.87
C TYR A 22 -9.40 1.99 -8.69
N GLU A 23 -9.59 2.86 -9.70
CA GLU A 23 -10.67 3.86 -9.73
C GLU A 23 -12.05 3.21 -9.88
N THR A 24 -12.20 2.25 -10.79
CA THR A 24 -13.47 1.55 -11.05
C THR A 24 -13.97 0.79 -9.81
N LEU A 25 -13.05 0.25 -9.01
CA LEU A 25 -13.34 -0.40 -7.72
C LEU A 25 -13.65 0.60 -6.59
N GLY A 26 -13.61 1.91 -6.85
CA GLY A 26 -13.86 2.96 -5.88
C GLY A 26 -12.73 3.13 -4.85
N HIS A 27 -11.52 2.64 -5.13
CA HIS A 27 -10.38 2.82 -4.23
C HIS A 27 -9.67 4.18 -4.40
N MET A 28 -9.95 4.89 -5.50
CA MET A 28 -9.54 6.28 -5.68
C MET A 28 -10.57 7.05 -6.52
N THR A 29 -10.50 8.38 -6.48
CA THR A 29 -11.28 9.28 -7.33
C THR A 29 -10.38 10.38 -7.86
N SER A 30 -10.72 10.91 -9.05
CA SER A 30 -10.08 12.11 -9.57
C SER A 30 -10.33 13.31 -8.64
N VAL A 31 -9.29 14.09 -8.36
CA VAL A 31 -9.37 15.30 -7.54
C VAL A 31 -9.71 16.48 -8.44
N GLU A 32 -10.70 17.28 -8.05
CA GLU A 32 -11.06 18.50 -8.79
C GLU A 32 -9.91 19.53 -8.81
N SER A 33 -9.71 20.18 -9.95
CA SER A 33 -8.63 21.17 -10.16
C SER A 33 -8.82 22.48 -9.38
N ASN A 34 -9.99 22.69 -8.78
CA ASN A 34 -10.33 23.83 -7.92
C ASN A 34 -9.94 23.62 -6.45
N VAL A 35 -9.37 22.46 -6.07
CA VAL A 35 -8.84 22.19 -4.72
C VAL A 35 -7.52 22.95 -4.53
N LYS A 36 -7.58 24.28 -4.61
CA LYS A 36 -6.55 25.19 -4.12
C LYS A 36 -6.89 25.51 -2.67
N SER A 37 -6.27 24.72 -1.80
CA SER A 37 -6.18 24.83 -0.35
C SER A 37 -6.25 26.24 0.22
N MET A 38 -7.08 26.42 1.27
CA MET A 38 -6.70 27.32 2.36
C MET A 38 -6.75 26.64 3.74
N ASP A 39 -7.58 25.60 3.94
CA ASP A 39 -7.71 24.94 5.26
C ASP A 39 -7.39 23.43 5.32
N SER A 40 -7.21 22.73 4.18
CA SER A 40 -6.93 21.29 4.17
C SER A 40 -5.45 20.98 3.96
N LYS A 41 -4.85 20.21 4.88
CA LYS A 41 -3.50 19.66 4.73
C LYS A 41 -3.51 18.62 3.60
N ILE A 42 -3.07 19.01 2.40
CA ILE A 42 -2.92 18.10 1.26
C ILE A 42 -1.64 17.29 1.44
N TYR A 43 -1.74 15.97 1.30
CA TYR A 43 -0.61 15.05 1.28
C TYR A 43 -0.57 14.32 -0.05
N PHE A 44 0.62 14.25 -0.63
CA PHE A 44 0.88 13.39 -1.78
C PHE A 44 1.47 12.08 -1.29
N LEU A 45 0.94 10.97 -1.80
CA LEU A 45 1.43 9.63 -1.53
C LEU A 45 2.12 9.13 -2.80
N PRO A 46 3.47 9.18 -2.87
CA PRO A 46 4.18 8.70 -4.05
C PRO A 46 3.90 7.23 -4.27
N HIS A 47 3.92 6.82 -5.53
CA HIS A 47 3.71 5.43 -5.90
C HIS A 47 4.62 5.00 -7.04
N HIS A 48 4.91 3.71 -7.06
CA HIS A 48 5.69 3.06 -8.11
C HIS A 48 5.13 1.67 -8.40
N ALA A 49 5.32 1.18 -9.62
CA ALA A 49 4.86 -0.16 -9.98
C ALA A 49 5.99 -1.18 -9.96
N VAL A 50 5.68 -2.35 -9.40
CA VAL A 50 6.62 -3.47 -9.29
C VAL A 50 6.12 -4.64 -10.13
N MET A 51 7.04 -5.28 -10.84
CA MET A 51 6.79 -6.48 -11.65
C MET A 51 7.84 -7.51 -11.26
N LYS A 52 7.41 -8.75 -10.98
CA LYS A 52 8.31 -9.87 -10.69
C LYS A 52 8.45 -10.69 -11.97
N GLY A 53 9.68 -10.83 -12.48
CA GLY A 53 9.96 -11.44 -13.79
C GLY A 53 9.75 -12.95 -13.85
N ASP A 54 9.83 -13.64 -12.70
CA ASP A 54 9.98 -15.11 -12.67
C ASP A 54 8.67 -15.89 -12.44
N SER A 55 7.51 -15.25 -12.57
CA SER A 55 6.23 -15.94 -12.40
C SER A 55 5.35 -15.76 -13.62
N VAL A 56 4.89 -16.90 -14.14
CA VAL A 56 3.98 -17.07 -15.29
C VAL A 56 2.69 -16.25 -15.15
N SER A 57 2.34 -15.77 -13.95
CA SER A 57 1.07 -15.09 -13.66
C SER A 57 1.18 -13.79 -12.85
N THR A 58 2.36 -13.26 -12.50
CA THR A 58 2.38 -12.04 -11.66
C THR A 58 2.00 -10.77 -12.42
N LYS A 59 0.72 -10.41 -12.28
CA LYS A 59 0.15 -9.07 -12.55
C LYS A 59 1.02 -7.97 -11.90
N LEU A 60 1.24 -6.88 -12.64
CA LEU A 60 1.86 -5.65 -12.13
C LEU A 60 1.17 -5.18 -10.84
N ARG A 61 1.95 -4.68 -9.87
CA ARG A 61 1.42 -4.17 -8.60
C ARG A 61 1.76 -2.70 -8.36
N VAL A 62 0.72 -1.95 -7.98
CA VAL A 62 0.67 -0.65 -7.29
C VAL A 62 1.36 -0.59 -5.92
N VAL A 63 2.54 0.01 -5.72
CA VAL A 63 3.07 0.28 -4.36
C VAL A 63 2.96 1.76 -4.03
N PHE A 64 2.32 2.06 -2.90
CA PHE A 64 2.19 3.42 -2.36
C PHE A 64 3.13 3.62 -1.17
N GLU A 65 3.94 4.68 -1.19
CA GLU A 65 5.02 4.94 -0.24
C GLU A 65 4.60 5.90 0.88
N GLY A 66 4.02 5.38 1.97
CA GLY A 66 3.62 6.19 3.13
C GLY A 66 4.78 6.79 3.94
N THR A 67 6.02 6.38 3.66
CA THR A 67 7.23 6.87 4.33
C THR A 67 7.85 8.08 3.63
N CYS A 68 7.43 8.42 2.41
CA CYS A 68 7.99 9.57 1.72
C CYS A 68 7.63 10.87 2.46
N LYS A 69 8.63 11.72 2.65
CA LYS A 69 8.48 13.01 3.34
C LYS A 69 8.24 14.11 2.30
N PRO A 70 7.09 14.81 2.35
CA PRO A 70 6.90 16.00 1.52
C PRO A 70 7.79 17.14 2.03
N SER A 71 7.80 18.26 1.32
CA SER A 71 8.53 19.48 1.68
C SER A 71 8.19 20.01 3.09
N ASN A 72 7.02 19.65 3.63
CA ASN A 72 6.56 19.98 4.98
C ASN A 72 7.12 19.04 6.09
N GLY A 73 8.01 18.10 5.75
CA GLY A 73 8.88 17.37 6.68
C GLY A 73 8.33 16.07 7.29
N ASN A 74 7.01 15.90 7.33
CA ASN A 74 6.38 14.74 7.97
C ASN A 74 5.78 13.78 6.92
N SER A 75 6.16 12.51 6.96
CA SER A 75 5.55 11.47 6.11
C SER A 75 4.17 11.07 6.63
N LEU A 76 3.33 10.49 5.78
CA LEU A 76 2.02 9.98 6.19
C LEU A 76 2.12 9.03 7.38
N ASN A 77 3.06 8.08 7.34
CA ASN A 77 3.29 7.11 8.41
C ASN A 77 3.75 7.75 9.73
N SER A 78 4.31 8.96 9.70
CA SER A 78 4.73 9.67 10.92
C SER A 78 3.58 10.45 11.57
N ILE A 79 2.51 10.74 10.82
CA ILE A 79 1.36 11.52 11.28
C ILE A 79 0.22 10.60 11.73
N LEU A 80 0.05 9.46 11.05
CA LEU A 80 -0.96 8.48 11.41
C LEU A 80 -0.63 7.86 12.79
N GLY A 81 -1.60 7.88 13.69
CA GLY A 81 -1.45 7.28 15.02
C GLY A 81 -1.19 5.79 14.94
N ILE A 82 -0.24 5.30 15.73
CA ILE A 82 0.07 3.87 15.83
C ILE A 82 -1.08 3.18 16.56
N GLY A 83 -1.87 2.39 15.83
CA GLY A 83 -2.92 1.56 16.42
C GLY A 83 -2.34 0.44 17.31
N LYS A 84 -3.17 -0.11 18.20
CA LYS A 84 -2.79 -1.26 19.03
C LYS A 84 -2.43 -2.46 18.15
N ARG A 85 -1.39 -3.21 18.54
CA ARG A 85 -0.99 -4.46 17.85
C ARG A 85 -2.03 -5.57 18.08
N LEU A 86 -2.91 -5.78 17.10
CA LEU A 86 -3.96 -6.81 17.13
C LEU A 86 -3.46 -8.21 16.78
N LEU A 87 -2.34 -8.31 16.05
CA LEU A 87 -1.78 -9.59 15.64
C LEU A 87 -0.93 -10.20 16.77
N PRO A 88 -1.05 -11.52 17.00
CA PRO A 88 -0.19 -12.19 17.95
C PRO A 88 1.27 -12.10 17.52
N ASP A 89 2.13 -12.31 18.49
CA ASP A 89 3.56 -12.44 18.32
C ASP A 89 3.92 -13.51 17.28
N LEU A 90 4.80 -13.18 16.31
CA LEU A 90 5.26 -14.11 15.28
C LEU A 90 6.02 -15.30 15.85
N PHE A 91 6.77 -15.09 16.94
CA PHE A 91 7.49 -16.16 17.62
C PHE A 91 6.50 -17.16 18.22
N THR A 92 5.46 -16.67 18.91
CA THR A 92 4.36 -17.48 19.44
C THR A 92 3.65 -18.26 18.35
N ILE A 93 3.33 -17.63 17.22
CA ILE A 93 2.74 -18.31 16.06
C ILE A 93 3.66 -19.46 15.60
N SER A 94 4.95 -19.16 15.43
CA SER A 94 5.95 -20.12 14.97
C SER A 94 6.12 -21.30 15.93
N VAL A 95 6.12 -21.06 17.24
CA VAL A 95 6.21 -22.10 18.27
C VAL A 95 4.98 -23.00 18.24
N LYS A 96 3.78 -22.43 18.11
CA LYS A 96 2.53 -23.20 18.09
C LYS A 96 2.46 -24.19 16.92
N PHE A 97 2.93 -23.78 15.74
CA PHE A 97 3.04 -24.66 14.57
C PHE A 97 4.15 -25.71 14.70
N ARG A 98 5.21 -25.45 15.48
CA ARG A 98 6.24 -26.47 15.75
C ARG A 98 5.78 -27.52 16.74
N LEU A 99 4.95 -27.13 17.71
CA LEU A 99 4.49 -28.03 18.78
C LEU A 99 3.24 -28.83 18.40
N ASN A 100 2.48 -28.39 17.39
CA ASN A 100 1.22 -29.02 16.99
C ASN A 100 1.09 -29.03 15.47
N GLU A 101 0.41 -30.03 14.92
CA GLU A 101 0.04 -30.09 13.51
C GLU A 101 -0.81 -28.87 13.08
N ILE A 102 -1.59 -28.29 14.02
CA ILE A 102 -2.43 -27.12 13.80
C ILE A 102 -2.10 -26.04 14.84
N GLY A 103 -1.71 -24.84 14.38
CA GLY A 103 -1.42 -23.69 15.24
C GLY A 103 -2.63 -22.79 15.47
N TYR A 104 -3.23 -22.82 16.66
CA TYR A 104 -4.36 -21.94 17.02
C TYR A 104 -3.90 -20.65 17.72
N PHE A 105 -4.27 -19.49 17.21
CA PHE A 105 -3.99 -18.20 17.84
C PHE A 105 -5.15 -17.24 17.67
N ARG A 106 -5.51 -16.55 18.76
CA ARG A 106 -6.54 -15.51 18.77
C ARG A 106 -5.87 -14.17 18.46
N LYS A 107 -6.55 -13.31 17.70
CA LYS A 107 -6.17 -11.88 17.65
C LYS A 107 -6.19 -11.33 19.07
N ASN A 108 -5.26 -10.44 19.40
CA ASN A 108 -5.28 -9.73 20.67
C ASN A 108 -6.57 -8.90 20.69
N GLN A 109 -7.58 -9.37 21.42
CA GLN A 109 -8.85 -8.68 21.55
C GLN A 109 -8.65 -7.47 22.47
N THR A 110 -9.33 -6.37 22.15
CA THR A 110 -9.65 -5.35 23.14
C THR A 110 -11.04 -5.67 23.67
N ASP A 111 -11.13 -5.90 24.98
CA ASP A 111 -12.36 -5.58 25.70
C ASP A 111 -12.62 -4.09 25.47
N VAL A 112 -13.77 -3.79 24.85
CA VAL A 112 -14.44 -2.49 24.94
C VAL A 112 -15.68 -2.73 25.78
#